data_AF-A0A7S4FPY0-F1
#
_entry.id   AF-A0A7S4FPY0-F1
#
_cell.length_a   1.000
_cell.length_b   1.000
_cell.length_c   1.000
_cell.angle_alpha   90.00
_cell.angle_beta   90.00
_cell.angle_gamma   90.00
#
_symmetry.space_group_name_H-M   'P 1'
#
loop_
_entity.id
_entity.type
_entity.pdbx_description
1 polymer ?
#
loop_
_entity_poly.entity_id
_entity_poly.type
_entity_poly.pdbx_seq_one_letter_code
_entity_poly.pdbx_strand_id
1 'polypeptide(L)'
;MVNEVIILVREMLSLRMNTRLLDTIESAFNTLTEFCQGPCNANQSRMVDCNICHEANKVFKLTPNNAIDENTLFDVKSAVVIMLLSLLEGCRERSRPATILGTLDMETIKQNMPRQFSQETSLRSLSHSMDRGQERAFDFWFNAFLLVYQLRYLTHDDHLRSYMTEMPGYELFDSMLCTIEIARGDVVEKVFFRKPMDAQYLTPEAKSELLETVDRSTQTAKLLDFYTKGFQLMHQLQHQTYVRNFLETYIPQPSPFPPPLDKWRRRYNTVVYPMLS
;
A
#
# COMPACT_ATOMS: atom_id res chain seq x y z
N MET A 1 28.25 7.95 5.44
CA MET A 1 26.96 8.57 5.08
C MET A 1 25.79 7.83 5.74
N VAL A 2 25.54 6.53 5.48
CA VAL A 2 24.47 5.75 6.14
C VAL A 2 24.45 5.93 7.67
N ASN A 3 25.60 5.71 8.35
CA ASN A 3 25.70 5.85 9.80
C ASN A 3 25.30 7.25 10.30
N GLU A 4 25.73 8.30 9.60
CA GLU A 4 25.46 9.68 10.00
C GLU A 4 23.96 9.98 9.96
N VAL A 5 23.26 9.46 8.94
CA VAL A 5 21.81 9.60 8.85
C VAL A 5 21.12 8.83 9.98
N ILE A 6 21.59 7.64 10.34
CA ILE A 6 21.04 6.88 11.48
C ILE A 6 21.26 7.62 12.81
N ILE A 7 22.45 8.20 13.01
CA ILE A 7 22.76 9.00 14.21
C ILE A 7 21.81 10.20 14.28
N LEU A 8 21.64 10.92 13.17
CA LEU A 8 20.71 12.04 13.08
C LEU A 8 19.26 11.62 13.39
N VAL A 9 18.78 10.49 12.84
CA VAL A 9 17.45 9.95 13.15
C VAL A 9 17.30 9.67 14.65
N ARG A 10 18.30 9.05 15.27
CA ARG A 10 18.30 8.75 16.71
C ARG A 10 18.25 10.02 17.55
N GLU A 11 19.03 11.04 17.19
CA GLU A 11 19.02 12.34 17.86
C GLU A 11 17.65 13.02 17.72
N MET A 12 17.10 13.08 16.50
CA MET A 12 15.76 13.64 16.25
C MET A 12 14.68 12.94 17.06
N LEU A 13 14.68 11.60 17.11
CA LEU A 13 13.72 10.80 17.89
C LEU A 13 13.84 10.98 19.41
N SER A 14 14.94 11.56 19.91
CA SER A 14 15.11 11.92 21.32
C SER A 14 14.49 13.27 21.69
N LEU A 15 14.12 14.09 20.69
CA LEU A 15 13.51 15.40 20.88
C LEU A 15 12.00 15.29 21.10
N ARG A 16 11.38 16.42 21.46
CA ARG A 16 9.92 16.52 21.56
C ARG A 16 9.28 16.45 20.17
N MET A 17 8.55 15.36 19.93
CA MET A 17 7.86 15.10 18.66
C MET A 17 6.81 16.17 18.33
N ASN A 18 6.81 16.59 17.06
CA ASN A 18 5.83 17.48 16.44
C ASN A 18 5.82 17.22 14.92
N THR A 19 4.78 17.65 14.21
CA THR A 19 4.61 17.42 12.75
C THR A 19 5.87 17.77 11.93
N ARG A 20 6.48 18.95 12.12
CA ARG A 20 7.67 19.36 11.32
C ARG A 20 8.88 18.45 11.54
N LEU A 21 9.06 18.00 12.78
CA LEU A 21 10.13 17.07 13.10
C LEU A 21 9.86 15.69 12.48
N LEU A 22 8.60 15.24 12.46
CA LEU A 22 8.23 14.00 11.79
C LEU A 22 8.45 14.06 10.28
N ASP A 23 8.14 15.16 9.60
CA ASP A 23 8.44 15.34 8.18
C ASP A 23 9.95 15.20 7.88
N THR A 24 10.79 15.71 8.81
CA THR A 24 12.25 15.60 8.70
C THR A 24 12.73 14.16 8.95
N ILE A 25 12.14 13.47 9.93
CA ILE A 25 12.41 12.06 10.22
C ILE A 25 11.97 11.18 9.04
N GLU A 26 10.80 11.42 8.46
CA GLU A 26 10.30 10.76 7.26
C GLU A 26 11.31 10.89 6.10
N SER A 27 11.75 12.12 5.83
CA SER A 27 12.75 12.40 4.80
C SER A 27 14.07 11.63 5.03
N ALA A 28 14.48 11.49 6.29
CA ALA A 28 15.66 10.71 6.64
C ALA A 28 15.46 9.20 6.39
N PHE A 29 14.29 8.65 6.72
CA PHE A 29 13.97 7.24 6.41
C PHE A 29 13.85 6.99 4.90
N ASN A 30 13.29 7.92 4.14
CA ASN A 30 13.27 7.86 2.68
C ASN A 30 14.70 7.86 2.12
N THR A 31 15.58 8.73 2.63
CA THR A 31 17.00 8.74 2.24
C THR A 31 17.72 7.43 2.57
N LEU A 32 17.45 6.83 3.74
CA LEU A 32 17.99 5.52 4.10
C LEU A 32 17.49 4.41 3.17
N THR A 33 16.23 4.50 2.73
CA THR A 33 15.65 3.59 1.73
C THR A 33 16.41 3.66 0.42
N GLU A 34 16.69 4.86 -0.09
CA GLU A 34 17.48 5.07 -1.32
C GLU A 34 18.90 4.49 -1.23
N PHE A 35 19.51 4.46 -0.04
CA PHE A 35 20.80 3.80 0.15
C PHE A 35 20.74 2.26 0.04
N CYS A 36 19.55 1.66 0.15
CA CYS A 36 19.36 0.21 0.16
C CYS A 36 18.72 -0.36 -1.11
N GLN A 37 17.85 0.41 -1.78
CA GLN A 37 17.15 -0.02 -3.00
C GLN A 37 18.12 -0.40 -4.12
N GLY A 38 17.70 -1.31 -5.00
CA GLY A 38 18.58 -1.83 -6.06
C GLY A 38 19.63 -2.80 -5.48
N PRO A 39 19.14 -3.77 -4.70
CA PRO A 39 19.72 -4.32 -3.47
C PRO A 39 21.20 -3.99 -3.18
N CYS A 40 21.46 -3.21 -2.12
CA CYS A 40 22.81 -2.93 -1.63
C CYS A 40 23.12 -3.68 -0.32
N ASN A 41 23.61 -4.92 -0.42
CA ASN A 41 23.87 -5.77 0.75
C ASN A 41 24.76 -5.12 1.83
N ALA A 42 25.79 -4.37 1.42
CA ALA A 42 26.68 -3.70 2.37
C ALA A 42 25.95 -2.64 3.21
N ASN A 43 25.11 -1.80 2.58
CA ASN A 43 24.33 -0.79 3.28
C ASN A 43 23.23 -1.42 4.12
N GLN A 44 22.54 -2.43 3.57
CA GLN A 44 21.48 -3.16 4.28
C GLN A 44 22.00 -3.80 5.57
N SER A 45 23.13 -4.53 5.51
CA SER A 45 23.74 -5.12 6.70
C SER A 45 24.23 -4.05 7.68
N ARG A 46 24.84 -2.98 7.17
CA ARG A 46 25.31 -1.88 8.02
C ARG A 46 24.18 -1.21 8.80
N MET A 47 23.01 -1.01 8.18
CA MET A 47 21.85 -0.41 8.84
C MET A 47 21.33 -1.28 9.98
N VAL A 48 21.28 -2.59 9.76
CA VAL A 48 20.85 -3.58 10.76
C VAL A 48 21.85 -3.59 11.93
N ASP A 49 23.15 -3.62 11.64
CA ASP A 49 24.22 -3.56 12.67
C ASP A 49 24.19 -2.25 13.48
N CYS A 50 23.69 -1.16 12.91
CA CYS A 50 23.50 0.11 13.60
C CYS A 50 22.19 0.22 14.40
N ASN A 51 21.45 -0.89 14.52
CA ASN A 51 20.19 -1.00 15.26
C ASN A 51 19.08 -0.08 14.73
N ILE A 52 18.98 0.11 13.41
CA ILE A 52 17.91 0.93 12.81
C ILE A 52 16.50 0.44 13.21
N CYS A 53 16.33 -0.88 13.42
CA CYS A 53 15.06 -1.46 13.86
C CYS A 53 14.63 -0.97 15.25
N HIS A 54 15.58 -0.61 16.12
CA HIS A 54 15.24 0.00 17.41
C HIS A 54 14.63 1.39 17.23
N GLU A 55 15.13 2.18 16.29
CA GLU A 55 14.57 3.49 15.96
C GLU A 55 13.21 3.36 15.27
N ALA A 56 13.04 2.35 14.41
CA ALA A 56 11.74 2.02 13.81
C ALA A 56 10.66 1.72 14.88
N ASN A 57 11.00 0.94 15.91
CA ASN A 57 10.09 0.66 17.03
C ASN A 57 9.64 1.92 17.76
N LYS A 58 10.53 2.93 17.93
CA LYS A 58 10.15 4.21 18.54
C LYS A 58 9.08 4.91 17.70
N VAL A 59 9.24 4.93 16.37
CA VAL A 59 8.25 5.52 15.45
C VAL A 59 6.92 4.76 15.50
N PHE A 60 6.94 3.42 15.54
CA PHE A 60 5.70 2.63 15.62
C PHE A 60 4.90 2.88 16.90
N LYS A 61 5.57 3.21 18.02
CA LYS A 61 4.95 3.54 19.31
C LYS A 61 4.34 4.94 19.37
N LEU A 62 4.63 5.81 18.40
CA LEU A 62 4.05 7.15 18.37
C LEU A 62 2.53 7.09 18.09
N THR A 63 1.80 7.96 18.79
CA THR A 63 0.34 8.13 18.67
C THR A 63 0.00 9.58 18.35
N PRO A 64 -1.11 9.83 17.63
CA PRO A 64 -1.54 11.20 17.33
C PRO A 64 -1.83 11.98 18.62
N ASN A 65 -1.59 13.29 18.60
CA ASN A 65 -1.87 14.20 19.71
C ASN A 65 -1.94 15.66 19.20
N ASN A 66 -2.13 16.64 20.09
CA ASN A 66 -2.27 18.04 19.70
C ASN A 66 -1.10 18.63 18.90
N ALA A 67 0.10 18.02 18.94
CA ALA A 67 1.28 18.45 18.21
C ALA A 67 1.63 17.55 17.00
N ILE A 68 0.92 16.43 16.83
CA ILE A 68 1.17 15.41 15.79
C ILE A 68 -0.16 15.04 15.16
N ASP A 69 -0.36 15.47 13.93
CA ASP A 69 -1.50 15.03 13.13
C ASP A 69 -1.36 13.57 12.71
N GLU A 70 -2.50 12.91 12.56
CA GLU A 70 -2.57 11.49 12.24
C GLU A 70 -2.01 11.16 10.84
N ASN A 71 -2.16 12.07 9.88
CA ASN A 71 -1.71 11.86 8.51
C ASN A 71 -0.18 11.85 8.42
N THR A 72 0.50 12.86 8.96
CA THR A 72 1.98 12.88 9.04
C THR A 72 2.52 11.69 9.83
N LEU A 73 1.79 11.24 10.86
CA LEU A 73 2.17 10.03 11.59
C LEU A 73 2.14 8.78 10.70
N PHE A 74 1.13 8.63 9.84
CA PHE A 74 1.10 7.52 8.87
C PHE A 74 2.15 7.66 7.76
N ASP A 75 2.47 8.88 7.34
CA ASP A 75 3.51 9.13 6.33
C ASP A 75 4.89 8.68 6.86
N VAL A 76 5.29 9.10 8.07
CA VAL A 76 6.56 8.67 8.67
C VAL A 76 6.59 7.17 8.99
N LYS A 77 5.47 6.60 9.47
CA LYS A 77 5.38 5.15 9.73
C LYS A 77 5.49 4.34 8.43
N SER A 78 4.92 4.83 7.33
CA SER A 78 5.06 4.22 6.01
C SER A 78 6.50 4.26 5.52
N ALA A 79 7.18 5.40 5.62
CA ALA A 79 8.58 5.54 5.26
C ALA A 79 9.47 4.53 6.04
N VAL A 80 9.19 4.33 7.33
CA VAL A 80 9.88 3.31 8.14
C VAL A 80 9.63 1.89 7.63
N VAL A 81 8.39 1.51 7.34
CA VAL A 81 8.09 0.15 6.86
C VAL A 81 8.67 -0.10 5.47
N ILE A 82 8.61 0.89 4.58
CA ILE A 82 9.22 0.80 3.24
C ILE A 82 10.73 0.64 3.36
N MET A 83 11.38 1.39 4.26
CA MET A 83 12.79 1.20 4.59
C MET A 83 13.07 -0.23 5.07
N LEU A 84 12.27 -0.76 6.00
CA LEU A 84 12.44 -2.14 6.49
C LEU A 84 12.26 -3.19 5.38
N LEU A 85 11.30 -3.00 4.47
CA LEU A 85 11.13 -3.84 3.28
C LEU A 85 12.35 -3.76 2.35
N SER A 86 12.94 -2.58 2.17
CA SER A 86 14.16 -2.40 1.38
C SER A 86 15.38 -3.13 1.99
N LEU A 87 15.40 -3.37 3.31
CA LEU A 87 16.42 -4.21 3.96
C LEU A 87 16.25 -5.70 3.62
N LEU A 88 15.06 -6.12 3.22
CA LEU A 88 14.76 -7.51 2.82
C LEU A 88 14.96 -7.72 1.31
N GLU A 89 15.05 -6.66 0.50
CA GLU A 89 15.24 -6.75 -0.94
C GLU A 89 16.56 -7.46 -1.28
N GLY A 90 16.49 -8.44 -2.21
CA GLY A 90 17.65 -9.23 -2.64
C GLY A 90 18.33 -10.03 -1.53
N CYS A 91 17.67 -10.22 -0.38
CA CYS A 91 18.26 -10.89 0.77
C CYS A 91 18.47 -12.38 0.50
N ARG A 92 19.73 -12.83 0.62
CA ARG A 92 20.13 -14.24 0.46
C ARG A 92 20.54 -14.90 1.77
N GLU A 93 20.73 -14.11 2.82
CA GLU A 93 21.20 -14.57 4.13
C GLU A 93 20.04 -14.61 5.12
N ARG A 94 19.96 -15.67 5.92
CA ARG A 94 18.91 -15.80 6.95
C ARG A 94 19.16 -14.95 8.20
N SER A 95 20.41 -14.56 8.45
CA SER A 95 20.82 -13.77 9.60
C SER A 95 20.10 -12.43 9.64
N ARG A 96 20.05 -11.71 8.52
CA ARG A 96 19.49 -10.35 8.46
C ARG A 96 17.98 -10.33 8.76
N PRO A 97 17.11 -11.13 8.10
CA PRO A 97 15.71 -11.24 8.46
C PRO A 97 15.50 -11.69 9.91
N ALA A 98 16.32 -12.62 10.42
CA ALA A 98 16.24 -13.08 11.81
C ALA A 98 16.58 -11.96 12.81
N THR A 99 17.60 -11.14 12.55
CA THR A 99 17.97 -9.99 13.39
C THR A 99 16.86 -8.93 13.38
N ILE A 100 16.30 -8.62 12.20
CA ILE A 100 15.17 -7.69 12.07
C ILE A 100 13.99 -8.21 12.90
N LEU A 101 13.61 -9.49 12.71
CA LEU A 101 12.53 -10.13 13.44
C LEU A 101 12.75 -10.12 14.96
N GLY A 102 13.95 -10.43 15.43
CA GLY A 102 14.29 -10.43 16.86
C GLY A 102 14.35 -9.04 17.49
N THR A 103 14.44 -7.98 16.69
CA THR A 103 14.52 -6.60 17.18
C THR A 103 13.19 -5.85 17.09
N LEU A 104 12.36 -6.14 16.08
CA LEU A 104 11.09 -5.46 15.89
C LEU A 104 10.08 -5.81 16.99
N ASP A 105 9.36 -4.78 17.45
CA ASP A 105 8.26 -4.91 18.40
C ASP A 105 6.99 -5.30 17.64
N MET A 106 6.91 -6.58 17.27
CA MET A 106 5.80 -7.13 16.47
C MET A 106 4.46 -6.93 17.17
N GLU A 107 4.43 -7.11 18.49
CA GLU A 107 3.22 -6.95 19.30
C GLU A 107 2.65 -5.53 19.19
N THR A 108 3.50 -4.49 19.22
CA THR A 108 3.05 -3.10 18.97
C THR A 108 2.40 -2.94 17.60
N ILE A 109 2.94 -3.57 16.55
CA ILE A 109 2.36 -3.52 15.19
C ILE A 109 0.98 -4.19 15.18
N LYS A 110 0.84 -5.39 15.77
CA LYS A 110 -0.43 -6.12 15.83
C LYS A 110 -1.49 -5.39 16.65
N GLN A 111 -1.13 -4.86 17.82
CA GLN A 111 -2.06 -4.17 18.72
C GLN A 111 -2.57 -2.85 18.14
N ASN A 112 -1.71 -2.12 17.43
CA ASN A 112 -2.08 -0.86 16.80
C ASN A 112 -2.89 -1.03 15.51
N MET A 113 -2.93 -2.23 14.94
CA MET A 113 -3.64 -2.50 13.69
C MET A 113 -5.17 -2.37 13.90
N PRO A 114 -5.87 -1.54 13.10
CA PRO A 114 -7.29 -1.32 13.23
C PRO A 114 -8.12 -2.61 13.11
N ARG A 115 -8.94 -2.88 14.12
CA ARG A 115 -9.87 -4.04 14.13
C ARG A 115 -10.94 -3.97 13.03
N GLN A 116 -11.18 -2.80 12.45
CA GLN A 116 -12.11 -2.65 11.33
C GLN A 116 -11.70 -3.51 10.12
N PHE A 117 -10.41 -3.80 9.94
CA PHE A 117 -9.97 -4.71 8.88
C PHE A 117 -10.41 -6.17 9.08
N SER A 118 -10.78 -6.56 10.31
CA SER A 118 -11.31 -7.90 10.61
C SER A 118 -12.79 -8.07 10.25
N GLN A 119 -13.51 -6.99 9.96
CA GLN A 119 -14.88 -7.10 9.43
C GLN A 119 -14.80 -7.57 7.98
N GLU A 120 -15.80 -8.34 7.50
CA GLU A 120 -15.93 -8.77 6.09
C GLU A 120 -16.07 -7.56 5.15
N THR A 121 -14.98 -6.82 5.00
CA THR A 121 -14.90 -5.64 4.18
C THR A 121 -14.38 -6.14 2.85
N SER A 122 -15.29 -6.31 1.90
CA SER A 122 -14.88 -6.71 0.56
C SER A 122 -13.97 -5.63 -0.04
N LEU A 123 -12.99 -6.03 -0.86
CA LEU A 123 -12.12 -5.10 -1.59
C LEU A 123 -12.89 -4.03 -2.37
N ARG A 124 -14.08 -4.40 -2.86
CA ARG A 124 -15.01 -3.49 -3.55
C ARG A 124 -15.56 -2.39 -2.65
N SER A 125 -15.77 -2.69 -1.37
CA SER A 125 -16.25 -1.72 -0.38
C SER A 125 -15.16 -0.70 -0.04
N LEU A 126 -13.90 -1.14 0.00
CA LEU A 126 -12.75 -0.29 0.30
C LEU A 126 -12.39 0.63 -0.87
N SER A 127 -12.43 0.14 -2.12
CA SER A 127 -11.97 0.92 -3.28
C SER A 127 -12.78 2.19 -3.57
N HIS A 128 -14.00 2.30 -3.04
CA HIS A 128 -14.95 3.37 -3.40
C HIS A 128 -15.24 4.38 -2.29
N SER A 129 -14.76 4.13 -1.06
CA SER A 129 -15.15 4.93 0.11
C SER A 129 -14.00 5.57 0.86
N MET A 130 -12.75 5.26 0.50
CA MET A 130 -11.58 5.77 1.21
C MET A 130 -11.26 7.21 0.80
N ASP A 131 -11.22 8.11 1.77
CA ASP A 131 -10.53 9.38 1.61
C ASP A 131 -9.00 9.19 1.58
N ARG A 132 -8.26 10.28 1.29
CA ARG A 132 -6.79 10.23 1.21
C ARG A 132 -6.11 9.83 2.52
N GLY A 133 -6.69 10.15 3.68
CA GLY A 133 -6.13 9.75 4.97
C GLY A 133 -6.32 8.26 5.22
N GLN A 134 -7.49 7.73 4.87
CA GLN A 134 -7.79 6.30 4.94
C GLN A 134 -6.90 5.49 3.99
N GLU A 135 -6.64 5.99 2.78
CA GLU A 135 -5.72 5.35 1.83
C GLU A 135 -4.29 5.27 2.39
N ARG A 136 -3.76 6.36 2.98
CA ARG A 136 -2.44 6.36 3.65
C ARG A 136 -2.35 5.33 4.77
N ALA A 137 -3.37 5.30 5.64
CA ALA A 137 -3.42 4.33 6.72
C ALA A 137 -3.48 2.90 6.18
N PHE A 138 -4.27 2.67 5.13
CA PHE A 138 -4.40 1.36 4.49
C PHE A 138 -3.08 0.90 3.85
N ASP A 139 -2.38 1.79 3.13
CA ASP A 139 -1.06 1.54 2.55
C ASP A 139 -0.04 1.16 3.62
N PHE A 140 0.02 1.92 4.71
CA PHE A 140 0.87 1.61 5.86
C PHE A 140 0.60 0.20 6.40
N TRP A 141 -0.66 -0.12 6.68
CA TRP A 141 -1.02 -1.41 7.29
C TRP A 141 -0.79 -2.59 6.36
N PHE A 142 -1.05 -2.43 5.06
CA PHE A 142 -0.72 -3.44 4.07
C PHE A 142 0.80 -3.66 3.99
N ASN A 143 1.60 -2.59 3.99
CA ASN A 143 3.05 -2.70 3.97
C ASN A 143 3.59 -3.34 5.26
N ALA A 144 2.97 -3.05 6.41
CA ALA A 144 3.32 -3.69 7.68
C ALA A 144 3.02 -5.20 7.64
N PHE A 145 1.86 -5.60 7.11
CA PHE A 145 1.53 -7.00 6.85
C PHE A 145 2.53 -7.66 5.90
N LEU A 146 2.88 -6.98 4.80
CA LEU A 146 3.86 -7.43 3.82
C LEU A 146 5.23 -7.68 4.44
N LEU A 147 5.66 -6.81 5.35
CA LEU A 147 6.91 -6.97 6.10
C LEU A 147 6.89 -8.26 6.92
N VAL A 148 5.82 -8.51 7.68
CA VAL A 148 5.68 -9.76 8.47
C VAL A 148 5.67 -10.98 7.54
N TYR A 149 4.95 -10.89 6.42
CA TYR A 149 4.89 -11.95 5.42
C TYR A 149 6.29 -12.29 4.88
N GLN A 150 7.06 -11.28 4.48
CA GLN A 150 8.40 -11.46 3.94
C GLN A 150 9.37 -12.00 4.99
N LEU A 151 9.30 -11.52 6.24
CA LEU A 151 10.09 -12.06 7.34
C LEU A 151 9.81 -13.55 7.51
N ARG A 152 8.54 -13.96 7.57
CA ARG A 152 8.14 -15.38 7.62
C ARG A 152 8.71 -16.17 6.44
N TYR A 153 8.59 -15.64 5.23
CA TYR A 153 9.07 -16.30 4.02
C TYR A 153 10.60 -16.53 4.05
N LEU A 154 11.35 -15.52 4.49
CA LEU A 154 12.82 -15.55 4.49
C LEU A 154 13.42 -16.32 5.69
N THR A 155 12.77 -16.31 6.85
CA THR A 155 13.23 -17.05 8.03
C THR A 155 12.74 -18.49 8.06
N HIS A 156 11.67 -18.82 7.33
CA HIS A 156 10.93 -20.07 7.45
C HIS A 156 10.42 -20.33 8.88
N ASP A 157 10.08 -19.27 9.61
CA ASP A 157 9.54 -19.38 10.96
C ASP A 157 8.03 -19.69 10.92
N ASP A 158 7.66 -20.91 11.28
CA ASP A 158 6.27 -21.36 11.30
C ASP A 158 5.44 -20.67 12.39
N HIS A 159 6.05 -20.17 13.47
CA HIS A 159 5.32 -19.44 14.51
C HIS A 159 4.76 -18.12 13.99
N LEU A 160 5.42 -17.51 13.00
CA LEU A 160 4.90 -16.32 12.33
C LEU A 160 3.61 -16.60 11.57
N ARG A 161 3.35 -17.84 11.15
CA ARG A 161 2.07 -18.18 10.50
C ARG A 161 0.91 -17.99 11.47
N SER A 162 1.01 -18.53 12.68
CA SER A 162 -0.01 -18.37 13.73
C SER A 162 -0.17 -16.91 14.12
N TYR A 163 0.95 -16.20 14.28
CA TYR A 163 0.94 -14.77 14.56
C TYR A 163 0.16 -13.98 13.49
N MET A 164 0.42 -14.23 12.21
CA MET A 164 -0.23 -13.55 11.09
C MET A 164 -1.72 -13.85 11.02
N THR A 165 -2.15 -15.10 11.23
CA THR A 165 -3.57 -15.47 11.20
C THR A 165 -4.40 -14.77 12.28
N GLU A 166 -3.75 -14.30 13.35
CA GLU A 166 -4.39 -13.53 14.41
C GLU A 166 -4.32 -12.00 14.19
N MET A 167 -3.62 -11.53 13.16
CA MET A 167 -3.57 -10.10 12.85
C MET A 167 -4.93 -9.63 12.30
N PRO A 168 -5.40 -8.44 12.70
CA PRO A 168 -6.58 -7.85 12.08
C PRO A 168 -6.41 -7.75 10.55
N GLY A 169 -7.44 -8.12 9.78
CA GLY A 169 -7.37 -8.04 8.32
C GLY A 169 -6.48 -9.07 7.62
N TYR A 170 -6.05 -10.15 8.29
CA TYR A 170 -5.27 -11.22 7.66
C TYR A 170 -5.90 -11.70 6.34
N GLU A 171 -7.19 -12.08 6.35
CA GLU A 171 -7.87 -12.60 5.15
C GLU A 171 -7.92 -11.57 4.02
N LEU A 172 -8.18 -10.30 4.37
CA LEU A 172 -8.21 -9.19 3.42
C LEU A 172 -6.84 -8.98 2.77
N PHE A 173 -5.79 -8.79 3.57
CA PHE A 173 -4.45 -8.50 3.06
C PHE A 173 -3.82 -9.70 2.34
N ASP A 174 -4.06 -10.92 2.81
CA ASP A 174 -3.62 -12.15 2.12
C ASP A 174 -4.29 -12.28 0.74
N SER A 175 -5.59 -11.95 0.63
CA SER A 175 -6.30 -11.94 -0.67
C SER A 175 -5.77 -10.90 -1.67
N MET A 176 -5.12 -9.85 -1.17
CA MET A 176 -4.50 -8.78 -1.97
C MET A 176 -3.04 -9.04 -2.28
N LEU A 177 -2.38 -9.94 -1.54
CA LEU A 177 -0.96 -10.19 -1.72
C LEU A 177 -0.73 -10.91 -3.05
N CYS A 178 0.09 -10.32 -3.90
CA CYS A 178 0.52 -10.90 -5.16
C CYS A 178 2.02 -11.20 -5.13
N THR A 179 2.41 -12.22 -5.88
CA THR A 179 3.81 -12.61 -6.05
C THR A 179 4.16 -12.77 -7.52
N ILE A 180 5.35 -12.31 -7.87
CA ILE A 180 6.00 -12.61 -9.15
C ILE A 180 7.42 -13.10 -8.90
N GLU A 181 7.94 -13.87 -9.84
CA GLU A 181 9.33 -14.29 -9.86
C GLU A 181 10.04 -13.51 -10.96
N ILE A 182 11.14 -12.85 -10.61
CA ILE A 182 11.94 -12.04 -11.53
C ILE A 182 13.35 -12.62 -11.61
N ALA A 183 13.91 -12.70 -12.81
CA ALA A 183 15.30 -13.05 -13.01
C ALA A 183 16.16 -11.78 -13.03
N ARG A 184 17.11 -11.66 -12.09
CA ARG A 184 18.12 -10.59 -12.05
C ARG A 184 19.50 -11.23 -12.17
N GLY A 185 20.11 -11.10 -13.36
CA GLY A 185 21.30 -11.87 -13.69
C GLY A 185 21.00 -13.36 -13.62
N ASP A 186 21.81 -14.12 -12.89
CA ASP A 186 21.67 -15.57 -12.74
C ASP A 186 20.77 -16.00 -11.56
N VAL A 187 20.10 -15.05 -10.91
CA VAL A 187 19.30 -15.32 -9.70
C VAL A 187 17.84 -15.01 -9.94
N VAL A 188 16.98 -15.94 -9.52
CA VAL A 188 15.52 -15.75 -9.49
C VAL A 188 15.12 -15.27 -8.10
N GLU A 189 14.46 -14.13 -8.05
CA GLU A 189 14.00 -13.49 -6.83
C GLU A 189 12.46 -13.40 -6.84
N LYS A 190 11.84 -13.59 -5.68
CA LYS A 190 10.40 -13.43 -5.52
C LYS A 190 10.10 -12.02 -5.03
N VAL A 191 9.27 -11.31 -5.78
CA VAL A 191 8.79 -9.97 -5.41
C VAL A 191 7.34 -10.08 -4.97
N PHE A 192 7.05 -9.44 -3.84
CA PHE A 192 5.73 -9.38 -3.25
C PHE A 192 5.18 -7.97 -3.39
N PHE A 193 3.93 -7.85 -3.82
CA PHE A 193 3.29 -6.56 -4.04
C PHE A 193 1.79 -6.65 -3.80
N ARG A 194 1.16 -5.49 -3.62
CA ARG A 194 -0.29 -5.40 -3.50
C ARG A 194 -0.96 -5.52 -4.86
N LYS A 195 -2.01 -6.31 -4.95
CA LYS A 195 -2.93 -6.31 -6.09
C LYS A 195 -3.51 -4.90 -6.28
N PRO A 196 -3.36 -4.27 -7.46
CA PRO A 196 -4.01 -3.00 -7.76
C PRO A 196 -5.54 -3.13 -7.61
N MET A 197 -6.20 -2.11 -7.04
CA MET A 197 -7.65 -2.14 -6.82
C MET A 197 -8.41 -2.33 -8.13
N ASP A 198 -7.98 -1.68 -9.21
CA ASP A 198 -8.59 -1.76 -10.55
C ASP A 198 -8.65 -3.19 -11.11
N ALA A 199 -7.77 -4.08 -10.65
CA ALA A 199 -7.74 -5.48 -11.07
C ALA A 199 -9.01 -6.24 -10.63
N GLN A 200 -9.86 -5.67 -9.77
CA GLN A 200 -11.17 -6.22 -9.43
C GLN A 200 -12.18 -6.17 -10.59
N TYR A 201 -11.92 -5.36 -11.62
CA TYR A 201 -12.76 -5.24 -12.81
C TYR A 201 -12.33 -6.14 -13.96
N LEU A 202 -11.24 -6.88 -13.78
CA LEU A 202 -10.82 -7.89 -14.74
C LEU A 202 -11.84 -9.02 -14.77
N THR A 203 -12.59 -9.11 -15.87
CA THR A 203 -13.61 -10.16 -16.03
C THR A 203 -12.98 -11.50 -16.43
N PRO A 204 -13.60 -12.63 -16.07
CA PRO A 204 -13.16 -13.94 -16.53
C PRO A 204 -13.08 -14.04 -18.06
N GLU A 205 -14.01 -13.39 -18.76
CA GLU A 205 -14.08 -13.39 -20.22
C GLU A 205 -12.88 -12.67 -20.83
N ALA A 206 -12.55 -11.46 -20.36
CA ALA A 206 -11.38 -10.71 -20.84
C ALA A 206 -10.07 -11.45 -20.55
N LYS A 207 -10.01 -12.18 -19.43
CA LYS A 207 -8.88 -13.06 -19.11
C LYS A 207 -8.80 -14.25 -20.07
N SER A 208 -9.92 -14.90 -20.38
CA SER A 208 -9.95 -16.02 -21.35
C SER A 208 -9.55 -15.55 -22.73
N GLU A 209 -10.10 -14.43 -23.19
CA GLU A 209 -9.79 -13.83 -24.50
C GLU A 209 -8.30 -13.50 -24.63
N LEU A 210 -7.69 -12.87 -23.62
CA LEU A 210 -6.26 -12.63 -23.59
C LEU A 210 -5.48 -13.94 -23.72
N LEU A 211 -5.84 -14.96 -22.93
CA LEU A 211 -5.12 -16.24 -22.95
C LEU A 211 -5.33 -17.01 -24.26
N GLU A 212 -6.49 -16.93 -24.89
CA GLU A 212 -6.80 -17.66 -26.12
C GLU A 212 -6.16 -17.01 -27.35
N THR A 213 -6.15 -15.68 -27.41
CA THR A 213 -5.74 -14.93 -28.61
C THR A 213 -4.23 -14.67 -28.71
N VAL A 214 -3.45 -14.92 -27.66
CA VAL A 214 -1.99 -14.69 -27.67
C VAL A 214 -1.30 -15.49 -28.78
N ASP A 215 -0.43 -14.84 -29.54
CA ASP A 215 0.39 -15.49 -30.56
C ASP A 215 1.34 -16.52 -29.93
N ARG A 216 1.13 -17.80 -30.24
CA ARG A 216 1.95 -18.91 -29.73
C ARG A 216 2.93 -19.47 -30.78
N SER A 217 3.19 -18.73 -31.86
CA SER A 217 4.08 -19.14 -32.94
C SER A 217 5.51 -19.40 -32.46
N THR A 218 6.04 -18.53 -31.60
CA THR A 218 7.36 -18.66 -30.96
C THR A 218 7.29 -18.20 -29.51
N GLN A 219 8.27 -18.60 -28.68
CA GLN A 219 8.33 -18.16 -27.28
C GLN A 219 8.49 -16.63 -27.18
N THR A 220 9.27 -16.02 -28.06
CA THR A 220 9.46 -14.56 -28.09
C THR A 220 8.19 -13.83 -28.51
N ALA A 221 7.50 -14.32 -29.56
CA ALA A 221 6.24 -13.72 -30.01
C ALA A 221 5.15 -13.82 -28.94
N LYS A 222 5.04 -14.97 -28.27
CA LYS A 222 4.13 -15.17 -27.14
C LYS A 222 4.34 -14.16 -26.03
N LEU A 223 5.59 -13.94 -25.63
CA LEU A 223 5.90 -12.98 -24.57
C LEU A 223 5.58 -11.54 -24.99
N LEU A 224 5.96 -11.16 -26.21
CA LEU A 224 5.74 -9.81 -26.72
C LEU A 224 4.25 -9.49 -26.93
N ASP A 225 3.50 -10.42 -27.50
CA ASP A 225 2.06 -10.26 -27.74
C ASP A 225 1.28 -10.27 -26.43
N PHE A 226 1.61 -11.16 -25.49
CA PHE A 226 1.03 -11.15 -24.15
C PHE A 226 1.30 -9.85 -23.41
N TYR A 227 2.55 -9.34 -23.45
CA TYR A 227 2.90 -8.06 -22.84
C TYR A 227 2.10 -6.90 -23.44
N THR A 228 1.98 -6.86 -24.77
CA THR A 228 1.29 -5.79 -25.49
C THR A 228 -0.21 -5.79 -25.20
N LYS A 229 -0.87 -6.94 -25.33
CA LYS A 229 -2.30 -7.10 -25.03
C LYS A 229 -2.60 -6.90 -23.54
N GLY A 230 -1.71 -7.36 -22.66
CA GLY A 230 -1.81 -7.13 -21.22
C GLY A 230 -1.79 -5.63 -20.88
N PHE A 231 -0.93 -4.84 -21.53
CA PHE A 231 -0.88 -3.40 -21.34
C PHE A 231 -2.16 -2.71 -21.82
N GLN A 232 -2.72 -3.13 -22.96
CA GLN A 232 -4.00 -2.61 -23.46
C GLN A 232 -5.15 -2.92 -22.48
N LEU A 233 -5.20 -4.15 -21.96
CA LEU A 233 -6.18 -4.56 -20.98
C LEU A 233 -6.06 -3.75 -19.68
N MET A 234 -4.84 -3.51 -19.18
CA MET A 234 -4.60 -2.65 -18.03
C MET A 234 -5.16 -1.23 -18.26
N HIS A 235 -4.91 -0.64 -19.42
CA HIS A 235 -5.44 0.69 -19.77
C HIS A 235 -6.98 0.70 -19.79
N GLN A 236 -7.61 -0.39 -20.28
CA GLN A 236 -9.08 -0.53 -20.23
C GLN A 236 -9.61 -0.57 -18.80
N LEU A 237 -8.95 -1.31 -17.89
CA LEU A 237 -9.34 -1.40 -16.48
C LEU A 237 -9.19 -0.06 -15.77
N GLN A 238 -8.10 0.67 -16.01
CA GLN A 238 -7.89 2.01 -15.47
C GLN A 238 -8.97 2.99 -15.98
N HIS A 239 -9.29 2.93 -17.27
CA HIS A 239 -10.37 3.74 -17.85
C HIS A 239 -11.74 3.41 -17.24
N GLN A 240 -12.07 2.13 -17.05
CA GLN A 240 -13.33 1.73 -16.37
C GLN A 240 -13.41 2.29 -14.96
N THR A 241 -12.30 2.27 -14.22
CA THR A 241 -12.18 2.85 -12.88
C THR A 241 -12.43 4.36 -12.93
N TYR A 242 -11.76 5.07 -13.84
CA TYR A 242 -11.94 6.51 -14.03
C TYR A 242 -13.40 6.88 -14.33
N VAL A 243 -14.03 6.21 -15.31
CA VAL A 243 -15.42 6.49 -15.69
C VAL A 243 -16.36 6.24 -14.51
N ARG A 244 -16.19 5.15 -13.77
CA ARG A 244 -17.03 4.86 -12.60
C ARG A 244 -16.89 5.93 -11.53
N ASN A 245 -15.67 6.28 -11.15
CA ASN A 245 -15.41 7.32 -10.16
C ASN A 245 -15.99 8.67 -10.61
N PHE A 246 -15.88 9.01 -11.89
CA PHE A 246 -16.49 10.21 -12.46
C PHE A 246 -18.02 10.19 -12.35
N LEU A 247 -18.67 9.10 -12.77
CA LEU A 247 -20.13 8.98 -12.72
C LEU A 247 -20.65 9.07 -11.29
N GLU A 248 -19.99 8.44 -10.32
CA GLU A 248 -20.39 8.48 -8.91
C GLU A 248 -20.17 9.85 -8.26
N THR A 249 -19.12 10.57 -8.66
CA THR A 249 -18.81 11.91 -8.13
C THR A 249 -19.76 12.98 -8.67
N TYR A 250 -20.14 12.88 -9.95
CA TYR A 250 -20.82 13.97 -10.66
C TYR A 250 -22.27 13.66 -11.07
N ILE A 251 -22.73 12.41 -10.98
CA ILE A 251 -24.13 12.04 -11.20
C ILE A 251 -24.71 11.56 -9.86
N PRO A 252 -25.47 12.39 -9.13
CA PRO A 252 -26.11 11.95 -7.91
C PRO A 252 -27.06 10.80 -8.22
N GLN A 253 -26.94 9.70 -7.46
CA GLN A 253 -27.88 8.59 -7.52
C GLN A 253 -29.31 9.13 -7.37
N PRO A 254 -30.29 8.70 -8.20
CA PRO A 254 -31.66 9.16 -8.06
C PRO A 254 -32.14 8.82 -6.65
N SER A 255 -32.57 9.84 -5.90
CA SER A 255 -33.17 9.68 -4.57
C SER A 255 -34.25 8.60 -4.63
N PRO A 256 -34.24 7.57 -3.74
CA PRO A 256 -35.27 6.54 -3.71
C PRO A 256 -36.66 7.10 -3.39
N PHE A 257 -36.72 8.35 -2.91
CA PHE A 257 -37.96 9.09 -2.74
C PHE A 257 -38.05 10.21 -3.79
N PRO A 258 -39.10 10.25 -4.62
CA PRO A 258 -39.38 11.44 -5.41
C PRO A 258 -39.57 12.62 -4.44
N PRO A 259 -38.98 13.81 -4.72
CA PRO A 259 -39.21 14.97 -3.87
C PRO A 259 -40.72 15.29 -3.85
N PRO A 260 -41.28 15.70 -2.69
CA PRO A 260 -42.69 16.04 -2.60
C PRO A 260 -43.06 17.07 -3.68
N LEU A 261 -44.20 16.82 -4.35
CA LEU A 261 -44.70 17.55 -5.54
C LEU A 261 -44.71 19.08 -5.38
N ASP A 262 -44.69 19.59 -4.16
CA ASP A 262 -44.70 21.02 -3.86
C ASP A 262 -43.39 21.75 -4.20
N LYS A 263 -42.25 21.05 -4.37
CA LYS A 263 -40.99 21.68 -4.79
C LYS A 263 -40.90 21.97 -6.28
N TRP A 264 -41.68 21.29 -7.13
CA TRP A 264 -41.68 21.53 -8.58
C TRP A 264 -42.42 22.80 -8.99
N ARG A 265 -43.43 23.24 -8.22
CA ARG A 265 -44.22 24.44 -8.54
C ARG A 265 -43.47 25.77 -8.40
N ARG A 266 -42.38 25.83 -7.61
CA ARG A 266 -41.60 27.08 -7.45
C ARG A 266 -40.52 27.29 -8.50
N ARG A 267 -40.09 26.25 -9.23
CA ARG A 267 -38.94 26.34 -10.15
C ARG A 267 -39.30 26.72 -11.58
N TYR A 268 -40.57 26.62 -11.98
CA TYR A 268 -41.02 26.87 -13.37
C TYR A 268 -42.01 28.04 -13.54
N ASN A 269 -42.38 28.74 -12.47
CA ASN A 269 -43.31 29.89 -12.54
C ASN A 269 -42.62 31.26 -12.57
N THR A 270 -41.31 31.33 -12.84
CA THR A 270 -40.55 32.60 -12.84
C THR A 270 -39.85 32.89 -14.16
N VAL A 271 -40.45 32.50 -15.28
CA VAL A 271 -40.07 33.01 -16.61
C VAL A 271 -41.29 33.69 -17.21
N VAL A 272 -41.50 34.96 -16.81
CA VAL A 272 -42.38 35.89 -17.52
C VAL A 272 -41.58 36.41 -18.71
N TYR A 273 -41.96 35.99 -19.93
CA TYR A 273 -41.45 36.62 -21.15
C TYR A 273 -42.10 38.01 -21.31
N PRO A 274 -41.33 39.10 -21.54
CA PRO A 274 -41.93 40.34 -22.01
C PRO A 274 -42.33 40.18 -23.48
N MET A 275 -43.60 40.45 -23.78
CA MET A 275 -44.07 40.58 -25.15
C MET A 275 -43.37 41.77 -25.83
N LEU A 276 -42.89 41.56 -27.05
CA LEU A 276 -42.67 42.64 -28.00
C LEU A 276 -43.55 42.39 -29.23
N SER A 277 -44.37 43.41 -29.48
CA SER A 277 -45.16 43.75 -30.66
C SER A 277 -44.38 43.71 -31.96
#